data_AF-A0AAD6V920-F1
#
_entry.id   AF-A0AAD6V920-F1
#
_cell.length_a   1.000
_cell.length_b   1.000
_cell.length_c   1.000
_cell.angle_alpha   90.00
_cell.angle_beta   90.00
_cell.angle_gamma   90.00
#
_symmetry.space_group_name_H-M   'P 1'
#
loop_
_entity.id
_entity.type
_entity.pdbx_description
1 polymer ?
#
loop_
_entity_poly.entity_id
_entity_poly.type
_entity_poly.pdbx_seq_one_letter_code
_entity_poly.pdbx_strand_id
1 'polypeptide(L)'
;PPIQDTDDFGKRWWVWWININPASRTKERPMKREANSSWGCLDLYSQNGFLNILMCLKWWRDAMEASSPDWEEAVNDVTWVLQQM
;
A
#
# COMPACT_ATOMS: atom_id res chain seq x y z
N PRO A 1 14.68 -7.52 3.49
CA PRO A 1 15.42 -6.92 4.63
C PRO A 1 14.67 -7.18 5.96
N PRO A 2 15.38 -7.44 7.06
CA PRO A 2 14.74 -7.63 8.35
C PRO A 2 14.09 -6.32 8.82
N ILE A 3 12.77 -6.35 9.03
CA ILE A 3 12.02 -5.24 9.65
C ILE A 3 12.13 -5.44 11.16
N GLN A 4 12.79 -4.49 11.84
CA GLN A 4 13.05 -4.55 13.28
C GLN A 4 11.88 -4.01 14.11
N ASP A 5 11.12 -3.07 13.53
CA ASP A 5 9.97 -2.43 14.16
C ASP A 5 8.83 -2.40 13.13
N THR A 6 7.84 -3.28 13.34
CA THR A 6 6.70 -3.42 12.44
C THR A 6 5.74 -2.23 12.52
N ASP A 7 5.71 -1.52 13.64
CA ASP A 7 4.80 -0.39 13.86
C ASP A 7 5.35 0.89 13.21
N ASP A 8 6.64 1.16 13.37
CA ASP A 8 7.32 2.24 12.65
C ASP A 8 7.32 1.99 11.14
N PHE A 9 7.57 0.74 10.72
CA PHE A 9 7.46 0.37 9.32
C PHE A 9 6.05 0.63 8.77
N GLY A 10 5.00 0.21 9.48
CA GLY A 10 3.62 0.44 9.07
C GLY A 10 3.28 1.91 8.88
N LYS A 11 3.66 2.77 9.85
CA LYS A 11 3.47 4.22 9.76
C LYS A 11 4.16 4.80 8.51
N ARG A 12 5.43 4.45 8.28
CA ARG A 12 6.19 4.95 7.13
C ARG A 12 5.64 4.41 5.81
N TRP A 13 5.23 3.16 5.78
CA TRP A 13 4.62 2.53 4.62
C TRP A 13 3.33 3.25 4.25
N TRP A 14 2.46 3.57 5.22
CA TRP A 14 1.23 4.32 4.96
C TRP A 14 1.50 5.74 4.45
N VAL A 15 2.44 6.47 5.05
CA VAL A 15 2.85 7.79 4.55
C VAL A 15 3.33 7.70 3.10
N TRP A 16 4.13 6.70 2.78
CA TRP A 16 4.60 6.48 1.42
C TRP A 16 3.46 6.11 0.46
N TRP A 17 2.62 5.14 0.83
CA TRP A 17 1.49 4.67 0.04
C TRP A 17 0.52 5.80 -0.29
N ILE A 18 0.12 6.60 0.71
CA ILE A 18 -0.76 7.76 0.53
C ILE A 18 -0.15 8.80 -0.43
N ASN A 19 1.17 8.98 -0.42
CA ASN A 19 1.83 9.97 -1.26
C ASN A 19 1.98 9.54 -2.72
N ILE A 20 2.07 8.23 -3.01
CA ILE A 20 2.16 7.73 -4.39
C ILE A 20 0.80 7.51 -5.05
N ASN A 21 -0.28 7.55 -4.26
CA ASN A 21 -1.64 7.46 -4.75
C ASN A 21 -2.00 8.65 -5.68
N PRO A 22 -2.85 8.45 -6.71
CA PRO A 22 -3.34 9.52 -7.55
C PRO A 22 -4.00 10.64 -6.74
N ALA A 23 -3.87 11.89 -7.20
CA ALA A 23 -4.44 13.06 -6.53
C ALA A 23 -5.98 13.00 -6.37
N SER A 24 -6.65 12.17 -7.17
CA SER A 24 -8.08 11.89 -7.07
C SER A 24 -8.44 10.98 -5.89
N ARG A 25 -7.49 10.32 -5.22
CA ARG A 25 -7.75 9.56 -3.99
C ARG A 25 -7.61 10.46 -2.76
N THR A 26 -8.50 10.26 -1.79
CA THR A 26 -8.39 10.92 -0.48
C THR A 26 -7.13 10.46 0.25
N LYS A 27 -6.45 11.37 0.95
CA LYS A 27 -5.21 11.09 1.70
C LYS A 27 -5.45 10.76 3.18
N GLU A 28 -6.70 10.51 3.55
CA GLU A 28 -7.10 10.19 4.91
C GLU A 28 -7.46 8.71 5.01
N ARG A 29 -7.06 8.08 6.12
CA ARG A 29 -7.40 6.69 6.43
C ARG A 29 -8.73 6.60 7.18
N PRO A 30 -9.60 5.62 6.88
CA PRO A 30 -9.46 4.61 5.83
C PRO A 30 -9.60 5.22 4.44
N MET A 31 -8.77 4.74 3.50
CA MET A 31 -8.71 5.27 2.13
C MET A 31 -10.07 5.13 1.43
N LYS A 32 -10.57 6.22 0.84
CA LYS A 32 -11.77 6.15 0.00
C LYS A 32 -11.48 5.41 -1.31
N ARG A 33 -12.44 4.59 -1.71
CA ARG A 33 -12.42 3.75 -2.92
C ARG A 33 -13.17 4.47 -4.05
N GLU A 34 -12.61 5.58 -4.52
CA GLU A 34 -13.19 6.34 -5.63
C GLU A 34 -12.74 5.70 -6.97
N ALA A 35 -13.69 5.03 -7.64
CA ALA A 35 -13.49 4.46 -8.96
C ALA A 35 -13.31 5.58 -10.00
N ASN A 36 -12.47 5.34 -11.02
CA ASN A 36 -12.08 6.24 -12.12
C ASN A 36 -10.80 7.09 -11.92
N SER A 37 -10.00 6.80 -10.89
CA SER A 37 -8.68 7.40 -10.73
C SER A 37 -7.67 6.74 -11.69
N SER A 38 -7.21 7.43 -12.74
CA SER A 38 -6.11 6.92 -13.57
C SER A 38 -4.84 6.84 -12.72
N TRP A 39 -4.26 5.65 -12.58
CA TRP A 39 -3.00 5.40 -11.88
C TRP A 39 -1.78 5.77 -12.72
N GLY A 40 -1.88 6.86 -13.50
CA GLY A 40 -0.87 7.28 -14.47
C GLY A 40 0.55 7.36 -13.90
N CYS A 41 0.73 7.69 -12.62
CA CYS A 41 2.04 7.69 -11.95
C CYS A 41 2.65 6.29 -11.74
N LEU A 42 1.84 5.24 -11.60
CA LEU A 42 2.29 3.85 -11.52
C LEU A 42 2.32 3.18 -12.90
N ASP A 43 1.43 3.57 -13.81
CA ASP A 43 1.43 3.10 -15.20
C ASP A 43 2.60 3.65 -16.02
N LEU A 44 3.04 4.89 -15.77
CA LEU A 44 4.15 5.54 -16.49
C LEU A 44 5.54 4.93 -16.19
N TYR A 45 5.70 4.19 -15.08
CA TYR A 45 7.02 3.71 -14.62
C TYR A 45 7.15 2.18 -14.53
N SER A 46 6.47 1.45 -15.42
CA SER A 46 6.55 -0.02 -15.65
C SER A 46 5.71 -0.90 -14.71
N GLN A 47 5.33 -2.08 -15.23
CA GLN A 47 4.66 -3.19 -14.50
C GLN A 47 5.30 -3.58 -13.15
N ASN A 48 6.50 -3.10 -12.85
CA ASN A 48 7.24 -3.42 -11.62
C ASN A 48 6.88 -2.54 -10.41
N GLY A 49 6.15 -1.44 -10.57
CA GLY A 49 5.79 -0.55 -9.45
C GLY A 49 4.97 -1.26 -8.36
N PHE A 50 3.99 -2.06 -8.77
CA PHE A 50 3.15 -2.86 -7.86
C PHE A 50 3.89 -4.05 -7.23
N LEU A 51 4.90 -4.61 -7.89
CA LEU A 51 5.70 -5.68 -7.30
C LEU A 51 6.44 -5.21 -6.04
N ASN A 52 6.93 -3.97 -6.02
CA ASN A 52 7.55 -3.39 -4.83
C ASN A 52 6.55 -3.22 -3.68
N ILE A 53 5.31 -2.83 -3.99
CA ILE A 53 4.24 -2.69 -2.98
C ILE A 53 3.93 -4.06 -2.36
N LEU A 54 3.74 -5.10 -3.19
CA LEU A 54 3.50 -6.47 -2.74
C LEU A 54 4.67 -7.04 -1.94
N MET A 55 5.90 -6.76 -2.35
CA MET A 55 7.11 -7.19 -1.65
C MET A 55 7.21 -6.57 -0.25
N CYS A 56 6.92 -5.27 -0.14
CA CYS A 56 6.87 -4.58 1.16
C CYS A 56 5.78 -5.16 2.08
N LEU A 57 4.57 -5.41 1.55
CA LEU A 57 3.50 -6.04 2.33
C LEU A 57 3.88 -7.45 2.81
N LYS A 58 4.55 -8.22 1.95
CA LYS A 58 5.06 -9.55 2.32
C LYS A 58 6.12 -9.47 3.42
N TRP A 59 7.12 -8.62 3.26
CA TRP A 59 8.15 -8.46 4.30
C TRP A 59 7.57 -7.97 5.62
N TRP A 60 6.61 -7.05 5.58
CA TRP A 60 5.90 -6.61 6.77
C TRP A 60 5.21 -7.80 7.46
N ARG A 61 4.46 -8.62 6.70
CA ARG A 61 3.81 -9.81 7.24
C ARG A 61 4.78 -10.81 7.86
N ASP A 62 5.88 -11.08 7.17
CA ASP A 62 6.90 -12.05 7.60
C ASP A 62 7.60 -11.60 8.89
N ALA A 63 7.65 -10.29 9.17
CA ALA A 63 8.23 -9.72 10.38
C ALA A 63 7.26 -9.64 11.58
N MET A 64 5.98 -9.94 11.38
CA MET A 64 4.96 -9.84 12.43
C MET A 64 4.70 -11.19 13.12
N GLU A 65 4.71 -11.20 14.45
CA GLU A 65 4.36 -12.39 15.25
C GLU A 65 2.85 -12.70 15.23
N ALA A 66 2.01 -11.67 15.18
CA ALA A 66 0.55 -11.76 15.11
C ALA A 66 0.00 -10.82 14.03
N SER A 67 -1.25 -11.04 13.60
CA SER A 67 -1.89 -10.14 12.64
C SER A 67 -2.07 -8.73 13.21
N SER A 68 -1.94 -7.71 12.36
CA SER A 68 -2.17 -6.31 12.72
C SER A 68 -3.31 -5.76 11.86
N PRO A 69 -4.32 -5.10 12.46
CA PRO A 69 -5.35 -4.41 11.70
C PRO A 69 -4.79 -3.40 10.69
N ASP A 70 -3.63 -2.80 10.99
CA ASP A 70 -2.95 -1.83 10.13
C ASP A 70 -2.45 -2.47 8.83
N TRP A 71 -1.88 -3.68 8.94
CA TRP A 71 -1.42 -4.46 7.80
C TRP A 71 -2.60 -5.01 6.99
N GLU A 72 -3.67 -5.47 7.67
CA GLU A 72 -4.88 -5.96 7.01
C GLU A 72 -5.57 -4.84 6.21
N GLU A 73 -5.66 -3.63 6.75
CA GLU A 73 -6.15 -2.46 6.02
C GLU A 73 -5.31 -2.18 4.78
N ALA A 74 -3.97 -2.25 4.90
CA ALA A 74 -3.05 -2.02 3.79
C ALA A 74 -3.23 -3.06 2.67
N VAL A 75 -3.34 -4.35 3.03
CA VAL A 75 -3.61 -5.44 2.07
C VAL A 75 -4.95 -5.26 1.39
N ASN A 76 -5.99 -4.90 2.14
CA ASN A 76 -7.32 -4.66 1.60
C ASN A 76 -7.35 -3.48 0.62
N ASP A 77 -6.63 -2.40 0.92
CA ASP A 77 -6.53 -1.26 0.02
C ASP A 77 -5.78 -1.63 -1.27
N VAL A 78 -4.60 -2.24 -1.16
CA VAL A 78 -3.80 -2.65 -2.33
C VAL A 78 -4.54 -3.67 -3.18
N THR A 79 -5.25 -4.62 -2.57
CA THR A 79 -6.09 -5.60 -3.29
C THR A 79 -7.18 -4.89 -4.09
N TRP A 80 -7.87 -3.92 -3.49
CA TRP A 80 -8.88 -3.15 -4.21
C TRP A 80 -8.25 -2.41 -5.41
N VAL A 81 -7.08 -1.79 -5.23
CA VAL A 81 -6.36 -1.09 -6.31
C VAL A 81 -6.05 -2.03 -7.47
N LEU A 82 -5.49 -3.22 -7.17
CA LEU A 82 -5.14 -4.21 -8.18
C LEU A 82 -6.37 -4.74 -8.94
N GLN A 83 -7.56 -4.72 -8.33
CA GLN A 83 -8.82 -5.09 -8.99
C GLN A 83 -9.39 -3.98 -9.89
N GLN A 84 -8.93 -2.73 -9.75
CA GLN A 84 -9.35 -1.62 -10.61
C GLN A 84 -8.48 -1.48 -11.88
N MET A 85 -7.43 -2.30 -12.02
CA MET A 85 -6.55 -2.34 -13.19
C MET A 85 -7.13 -3.17 -14.33
#